data_AF-K1YTB3-F1
#
_entry.id   AF-K1YTB3-F1
#
_cell.length_a   1.000
_cell.length_b   1.000
_cell.length_c   1.000
_cell.angle_alpha   90.00
_cell.angle_beta   90.00
_cell.angle_gamma   90.00
#
_symmetry.space_group_name_H-M   'P 1'
#
loop_
_entity.id
_entity.type
_entity.pdbx_description
1 polymer ?
#
loop_
_entity_poly.entity_id
_entity_poly.type
_entity_poly.pdbx_seq_one_letter_code
_entity_poly.pdbx_strand_id
1 'polypeptide(L)'
;MDTDPAVQELVNQLEILKLESERLKMAEEAFHRQNASLKALHETSLGLIEKLDQEELLENILEQAAALSGTAHGYIYLLEPDEEHMEMQVGMGFFKSQLGRRVTKGQGMGGWVWQTEVPVVVEDYKAWPGRIADKVLDGLRSIVGIPLKNDRRVVGVIGLAHVELDRPFSDEDIATLERFAALALIALEKSRLYADVRHELAERKRTEAILRESENRYRTFLESSPDPIVVYDMRGGATYVNPAFEQTFHLSREELLGKQIDFVPAESWPETKAAILRMQSGQKINLFETKRLTKEGKILDVQLSSTLYQGSDGQPMGNIVTLRDISARKRAEEELDTYRGHLEELVTARTTELARANRKLEQEIEERKRAEKSLKKREKELEAQSHHLEEVNTALRVLLKQREDDKKELGEIVLRNVQELVSPYLQRIVEGRLDARQRTLAKILETNLGNIISPFSGKLASGMVQLTPVEIRVASLIKEGKTNKEIAEVLLIAKNTVLFHRHNIRHKLDIKNKKINLRSHLLAMV
;
A
#
# COMPACT_ATOMS: atom_id res chain seq x y z
N MET A 1 -18.56 -128.89 -59.28
CA MET A 1 -17.95 -127.56 -59.32
C MET A 1 -17.56 -127.27 -57.88
N ASP A 2 -16.43 -127.82 -57.45
CA ASP A 2 -15.86 -127.59 -56.12
C ASP A 2 -14.89 -126.41 -56.25
N THR A 3 -15.16 -125.33 -55.55
CA THR A 3 -14.23 -124.21 -55.42
C THR A 3 -13.12 -124.60 -54.46
N ASP A 4 -11.87 -124.38 -54.88
CA ASP A 4 -10.65 -124.66 -54.12
C ASP A 4 -10.70 -123.96 -52.73
N PRO A 5 -10.49 -124.69 -51.62
CA PRO A 5 -10.49 -124.11 -50.27
C PRO A 5 -9.55 -122.91 -50.12
N ALA A 6 -8.44 -122.89 -50.87
CA ALA A 6 -7.50 -121.76 -50.87
C ALA A 6 -8.10 -120.49 -51.51
N VAL A 7 -8.95 -120.66 -52.54
CA VAL A 7 -9.66 -119.55 -53.19
C VAL A 7 -10.77 -119.03 -52.28
N GLN A 8 -11.47 -119.92 -51.56
CA GLN A 8 -12.51 -119.51 -50.61
C GLN A 8 -11.94 -118.73 -49.42
N GLU A 9 -10.77 -119.13 -48.91
CA GLU A 9 -10.06 -118.40 -47.85
C GLU A 9 -9.60 -117.02 -48.34
N LEU A 10 -9.08 -116.92 -49.57
CA LEU A 10 -8.66 -115.65 -50.15
C LEU A 10 -9.85 -114.69 -50.33
N VAL A 11 -11.02 -115.21 -50.74
CA VAL A 11 -12.26 -114.42 -50.89
C VAL A 11 -12.74 -113.90 -49.54
N ASN A 12 -12.73 -114.73 -48.49
CA ASN A 12 -13.08 -114.31 -47.14
C ASN A 12 -12.12 -113.24 -46.60
N GLN A 13 -10.81 -113.39 -46.81
CA GLN A 13 -9.82 -112.37 -46.42
C GLN A 13 -10.01 -111.05 -47.18
N LEU A 14 -10.34 -111.11 -48.48
CA LEU A 14 -10.60 -109.93 -49.29
C LEU A 14 -11.87 -109.20 -48.83
N GLU A 15 -12.89 -109.94 -48.40
CA GLU A 15 -14.15 -109.40 -47.89
C GLU A 15 -13.97 -108.72 -46.52
N ILE A 16 -13.16 -109.33 -45.63
CA ILE A 16 -12.77 -108.71 -44.34
C ILE A 16 -11.98 -107.42 -44.57
N LEU A 17 -10.97 -107.44 -45.46
CA LEU A 17 -10.19 -106.25 -45.80
C LEU A 17 -11.04 -105.13 -46.41
N LYS A 18 -12.05 -105.49 -47.20
CA LYS A 18 -12.98 -104.52 -47.80
C LYS A 18 -13.86 -103.86 -46.73
N LEU A 19 -14.40 -104.63 -45.79
CA LEU A 19 -15.15 -104.12 -44.64
C LEU A 19 -14.29 -103.21 -43.76
N GLU A 20 -13.02 -103.57 -43.53
CA GLU A 20 -12.09 -102.77 -42.74
C GLU A 20 -11.71 -101.45 -43.44
N SER A 21 -11.50 -101.50 -44.76
CA SER A 21 -11.27 -100.29 -45.58
C SER A 21 -12.48 -99.35 -45.59
N GLU A 22 -13.70 -99.88 -45.67
CA GLU A 22 -14.93 -99.07 -45.60
C GLU A 22 -15.08 -98.41 -44.21
N ARG A 23 -14.80 -99.16 -43.14
CA ARG A 23 -14.81 -98.63 -41.77
C ARG A 23 -13.76 -97.53 -41.55
N LEU A 24 -12.54 -97.72 -42.05
CA LEU A 24 -11.47 -96.72 -41.96
C LEU A 24 -11.83 -95.45 -42.72
N LYS A 25 -12.42 -95.58 -43.91
CA LYS A 25 -12.87 -94.44 -44.71
C LYS A 25 -13.97 -93.65 -44.01
N MET A 26 -14.95 -94.33 -43.39
CA MET A 26 -15.98 -93.65 -42.58
C MET A 26 -15.39 -92.93 -41.37
N ALA A 27 -14.39 -93.53 -40.70
CA ALA A 27 -13.70 -92.91 -39.57
C ALA A 27 -12.86 -91.68 -39.99
N GLU A 28 -12.18 -91.76 -41.14
CA GLU A 28 -11.42 -90.65 -41.72
C GLU A 28 -12.33 -89.48 -42.14
N GLU A 29 -13.47 -89.77 -42.78
CA GLU A 29 -14.47 -88.75 -43.11
C GLU A 29 -15.10 -88.12 -41.85
N ALA A 30 -15.36 -88.92 -40.81
CA ALA A 30 -15.80 -88.39 -39.52
C ALA A 30 -14.74 -87.50 -38.85
N PHE A 31 -13.48 -87.92 -38.87
CA PHE A 31 -12.35 -87.16 -38.33
C PHE A 31 -12.14 -85.83 -39.07
N HIS A 32 -12.21 -85.83 -40.40
CA HIS A 32 -12.11 -84.60 -41.20
C HIS A 32 -13.26 -83.63 -40.94
N ARG A 33 -14.50 -84.13 -40.81
CA ARG A 33 -15.65 -83.30 -40.40
C ARG A 33 -15.45 -82.69 -39.02
N GLN A 34 -14.98 -83.48 -38.05
CA GLN A 34 -14.72 -83.02 -36.70
C GLN A 34 -13.62 -81.94 -36.66
N ASN A 35 -12.54 -82.11 -37.42
CA ASN A 35 -11.45 -81.14 -37.50
C ASN A 35 -11.87 -79.84 -38.21
N ALA A 36 -12.69 -79.92 -39.27
CA ALA A 36 -13.22 -78.73 -39.93
C ALA A 36 -14.12 -77.91 -38.98
N SER A 37 -14.97 -78.59 -38.20
CA SER A 37 -15.81 -77.96 -37.17
C SER A 37 -14.98 -77.29 -36.08
N LEU A 38 -13.94 -77.97 -35.57
CA LEU A 38 -13.03 -77.39 -34.56
C LEU A 38 -12.27 -76.18 -35.09
N LYS A 39 -11.83 -76.21 -36.35
CA LYS A 39 -11.11 -75.08 -36.98
C LYS A 39 -12.01 -73.85 -37.15
N ALA A 40 -13.24 -74.05 -37.60
CA ALA A 40 -14.22 -72.97 -37.70
C ALA A 40 -14.49 -72.35 -36.32
N LEU A 41 -14.73 -73.17 -35.29
CA LEU A 41 -14.93 -72.71 -33.91
C LEU A 41 -13.71 -71.93 -33.37
N HIS A 42 -12.49 -72.35 -33.71
CA HIS A 42 -11.26 -71.69 -33.28
C HIS A 42 -11.06 -70.31 -33.94
N GLU A 43 -11.29 -70.21 -35.25
CA GLU A 43 -11.23 -68.93 -35.98
C GLU A 43 -12.29 -67.95 -35.46
N THR A 44 -13.49 -68.43 -35.13
CA THR A 44 -14.55 -67.61 -34.52
C THR A 44 -14.19 -67.14 -33.11
N SER A 45 -13.56 -67.99 -32.29
CA SER A 45 -13.12 -67.62 -30.94
C SER A 45 -12.12 -66.46 -30.96
N LEU A 46 -11.20 -66.44 -31.93
CA LEU A 46 -10.23 -65.35 -32.10
C LEU A 46 -10.92 -64.00 -32.40
N GLY A 47 -11.93 -63.99 -33.27
CA GLY A 47 -12.69 -62.77 -33.60
C GLY A 47 -13.54 -62.22 -32.44
N LEU A 48 -13.99 -63.09 -31.53
CA LEU A 48 -14.71 -62.71 -30.32
C LEU A 48 -13.80 -62.14 -29.23
N ILE A 49 -12.55 -62.61 -29.17
CA ILE A 49 -11.59 -62.25 -28.11
C ILE A 49 -11.02 -60.82 -28.25
N GLU A 50 -11.05 -60.23 -29.44
CA GLU A 50 -10.50 -58.88 -29.71
C GLU A 50 -11.49 -57.74 -29.40
N LYS A 51 -12.79 -58.02 -29.24
CA LYS A 51 -13.81 -57.00 -29.03
C LYS A 51 -13.99 -56.67 -27.56
N LEU A 52 -13.86 -55.39 -27.23
CA LEU A 52 -13.93 -54.85 -25.87
C LEU A 52 -15.30 -54.25 -25.53
N ASP A 53 -16.18 -54.10 -26.52
CA ASP A 53 -17.54 -53.63 -26.32
C ASP A 53 -18.47 -54.83 -26.08
N GLN A 54 -19.23 -54.80 -24.99
CA GLN A 54 -20.10 -55.91 -24.59
C GLN A 54 -21.30 -56.08 -25.52
N GLU A 55 -21.87 -54.99 -26.01
CA GLU A 55 -23.04 -55.02 -26.91
C GLU A 55 -22.62 -55.58 -28.27
N GLU A 56 -21.51 -55.06 -28.82
CA GLU A 56 -20.94 -55.56 -30.07
C GLU A 56 -20.55 -57.05 -29.93
N LEU A 57 -19.95 -57.45 -28.82
CA LEU A 57 -19.59 -58.84 -28.58
C LEU A 57 -20.82 -59.77 -28.57
N LEU A 58 -21.90 -59.37 -27.90
CA LEU A 58 -23.14 -60.15 -27.85
C LEU A 58 -23.80 -60.28 -29.22
N GLU A 59 -23.81 -59.22 -30.03
CA GLU A 59 -24.30 -59.27 -31.42
C GLU A 59 -23.52 -60.29 -32.26
N ASN A 60 -22.18 -60.25 -32.18
CA ASN A 60 -21.35 -61.20 -32.92
C ASN A 60 -21.55 -62.64 -32.44
N ILE A 61 -21.67 -62.86 -31.12
CA ILE A 61 -21.98 -64.20 -30.57
C ILE A 61 -23.29 -64.72 -31.17
N LEU A 62 -24.32 -63.86 -31.21
CA LEU A 62 -25.64 -64.25 -31.70
C LEU A 62 -25.62 -64.56 -33.20
N GLU A 63 -25.00 -63.69 -34.01
CA GLU A 63 -24.88 -63.90 -35.45
C GLU A 63 -24.16 -65.21 -35.79
N GLN A 64 -23.10 -65.53 -35.05
CA GLN A 64 -22.35 -66.76 -35.25
C GLN A 64 -23.14 -68.01 -34.82
N ALA A 65 -23.83 -67.96 -33.67
CA ALA A 65 -24.72 -69.05 -33.24
C ALA A 65 -25.84 -69.31 -34.27
N ALA A 66 -26.40 -68.25 -34.83
CA ALA A 66 -27.42 -68.35 -35.88
C ALA A 66 -26.86 -68.93 -37.18
N ALA A 67 -25.65 -68.53 -37.58
CA ALA A 67 -24.96 -69.10 -38.74
C ALA A 67 -24.65 -70.60 -38.58
N LEU A 68 -24.21 -71.03 -37.39
CA LEU A 68 -23.90 -72.43 -37.09
C LEU A 68 -25.12 -73.37 -37.17
N SER A 69 -26.31 -72.83 -36.93
CA SER A 69 -27.58 -73.58 -36.99
C SER A 69 -28.42 -73.27 -38.24
N GLY A 70 -27.90 -72.43 -39.14
CA GLY A 70 -28.56 -72.06 -40.39
C GLY A 70 -29.85 -71.26 -40.22
N THR A 71 -30.01 -70.50 -39.13
CA THR A 71 -31.14 -69.58 -38.93
C THR A 71 -30.73 -68.11 -39.04
N ALA A 72 -31.72 -67.24 -39.29
CA ALA A 72 -31.59 -65.79 -39.19
C ALA A 72 -32.34 -65.22 -37.96
N HIS A 73 -32.82 -66.07 -37.06
CA HIS A 73 -33.67 -65.67 -35.93
C HIS A 73 -33.10 -66.20 -34.62
N GLY A 74 -32.79 -65.29 -33.71
CA GLY A 74 -32.28 -65.63 -32.40
C GLY A 74 -32.22 -64.46 -31.43
N TYR A 75 -31.85 -64.74 -30.19
CA TYR A 75 -31.65 -63.76 -29.14
C TYR A 75 -30.60 -64.23 -28.13
N ILE A 76 -30.11 -63.30 -27.32
CA ILE A 76 -29.37 -63.60 -26.10
C ILE A 76 -30.07 -62.95 -24.91
N TYR A 77 -30.45 -63.78 -23.94
CA TYR A 77 -30.83 -63.35 -22.60
C TYR A 77 -29.59 -63.35 -21.71
N LEU A 78 -29.39 -62.30 -20.91
CA LEU A 78 -28.42 -62.29 -19.81
C LEU A 78 -29.14 -62.12 -18.47
N LEU A 79 -28.59 -62.75 -17.43
CA LEU A 79 -29.07 -62.61 -16.06
C LEU A 79 -28.79 -61.19 -15.54
N GLU A 80 -29.82 -60.52 -15.03
CA GLU A 80 -29.68 -59.21 -14.40
C GLU A 80 -28.97 -59.33 -13.03
N PRO A 81 -28.37 -58.23 -12.52
CA PRO A 81 -27.70 -58.22 -11.21
C PRO A 81 -28.62 -58.56 -10.03
N ASP A 82 -29.94 -58.46 -10.19
CA ASP A 82 -30.93 -58.84 -9.16
C ASP A 82 -31.06 -60.37 -9.01
N GLU A 83 -30.56 -61.14 -9.97
CA GLU A 83 -30.69 -62.60 -10.08
C GLU A 83 -32.15 -63.11 -10.11
N GLU A 84 -33.12 -62.22 -10.33
CA GLU A 84 -34.55 -62.53 -10.39
C GLU A 84 -35.05 -62.58 -11.84
N HIS A 85 -34.41 -61.83 -12.74
CA HIS A 85 -34.83 -61.69 -14.13
C HIS A 85 -33.69 -61.93 -15.11
N MET A 86 -34.03 -62.46 -16.28
CA MET A 86 -33.18 -62.41 -17.46
C MET A 86 -33.76 -61.42 -18.46
N GLU A 87 -32.91 -60.55 -19.00
CA GLU A 87 -33.30 -59.54 -19.99
C GLU A 87 -32.69 -59.84 -21.36
N MET A 88 -33.49 -59.68 -22.42
CA MET A 88 -33.02 -59.84 -23.79
C MET A 88 -32.12 -58.67 -24.14
N GLN A 89 -30.81 -58.90 -24.13
CA GLN A 89 -29.80 -57.88 -24.41
C GLN A 89 -29.58 -57.70 -25.91
N VAL A 90 -29.77 -58.78 -26.70
CA VAL A 90 -29.65 -58.72 -28.17
C VAL A 90 -30.70 -59.62 -28.80
N GLY A 91 -31.27 -59.18 -29.93
CA GLY A 91 -32.20 -59.97 -30.74
C GLY A 91 -31.97 -59.76 -32.24
N MET A 92 -32.02 -60.84 -33.01
CA MET A 92 -31.87 -60.83 -34.46
C MET A 92 -33.12 -61.39 -35.17
N GLY A 93 -33.33 -60.94 -36.40
CA GLY A 93 -34.47 -61.34 -37.22
C GLY A 93 -35.81 -61.12 -36.51
N PHE A 94 -36.57 -62.20 -36.29
CA PHE A 94 -37.86 -62.16 -35.60
C PHE A 94 -37.81 -61.49 -34.22
N PHE A 95 -36.70 -61.63 -33.49
CA PHE A 95 -36.58 -61.11 -32.12
C PHE A 95 -36.07 -59.67 -32.04
N LYS A 96 -35.76 -59.02 -33.18
CA LYS A 96 -35.22 -57.66 -33.19
C LYS A 96 -36.16 -56.63 -32.53
N SER A 97 -37.47 -56.86 -32.59
CA SER A 97 -38.50 -56.02 -31.96
C SER A 97 -38.78 -56.37 -30.48
N GLN A 98 -38.02 -57.31 -29.91
CA GLN A 98 -38.25 -57.88 -28.57
C GLN A 98 -37.12 -57.58 -27.56
N LEU A 99 -36.19 -56.71 -27.95
CA LEU A 99 -35.10 -56.20 -27.10
C LEU A 99 -35.64 -55.63 -25.78
N GLY A 100 -34.96 -55.92 -24.67
CA GLY A 100 -35.38 -55.50 -23.32
C GLY A 100 -36.51 -56.33 -22.69
N ARG A 101 -37.03 -57.36 -23.38
CA ARG A 101 -37.99 -58.30 -22.79
C ARG A 101 -37.37 -58.99 -21.58
N ARG A 102 -38.12 -59.13 -20.50
CA ARG A 102 -37.69 -59.85 -19.29
C ARG A 102 -38.44 -61.15 -19.10
N VAL A 103 -37.74 -62.16 -18.58
CA VAL A 103 -38.29 -63.47 -18.25
C VAL A 103 -37.81 -63.92 -16.87
N THR A 104 -38.66 -64.67 -16.17
CA THR A 104 -38.30 -65.36 -14.91
C THR A 104 -38.07 -66.87 -15.16
N LYS A 105 -37.54 -67.59 -14.16
CA LYS A 105 -37.35 -69.05 -14.26
C LYS A 105 -38.65 -69.77 -14.64
N GLY A 106 -38.58 -70.65 -15.62
CA GLY A 106 -39.71 -71.41 -16.15
C GLY A 106 -40.62 -70.65 -17.11
N GLN A 107 -40.30 -69.41 -17.48
CA GLN A 107 -41.09 -68.61 -18.41
C GLN A 107 -40.45 -68.52 -19.79
N GLY A 108 -41.14 -69.05 -20.82
CA GLY A 108 -40.61 -69.05 -22.19
C GLY A 108 -39.35 -69.87 -22.34
N MET A 109 -38.80 -69.92 -23.56
CA MET A 109 -37.59 -70.71 -23.82
C MET A 109 -36.41 -70.26 -22.93
N GLY A 110 -36.16 -68.95 -22.82
CA GLY A 110 -35.10 -68.40 -21.97
C GLY A 110 -35.23 -68.77 -20.49
N GLY A 111 -36.42 -68.61 -19.90
CA GLY A 111 -36.66 -68.95 -18.51
C GLY A 111 -36.63 -70.45 -18.23
N TRP A 112 -37.07 -71.29 -19.18
CA TRP A 112 -36.99 -72.75 -19.05
C TRP A 112 -35.56 -73.25 -19.05
N VAL A 113 -34.73 -72.81 -20.00
CA VAL A 113 -33.30 -73.16 -20.03
C VAL A 113 -32.58 -72.65 -18.78
N TRP A 114 -32.95 -71.47 -18.28
CA TRP A 114 -32.44 -70.97 -17.02
C TRP A 114 -32.83 -71.86 -15.82
N GLN A 115 -34.03 -72.42 -15.81
CA GLN A 115 -34.48 -73.30 -14.73
C GLN A 115 -33.87 -74.71 -14.81
N THR A 116 -33.73 -75.26 -16.02
CA THR A 116 -33.26 -76.64 -16.22
C THR A 116 -31.73 -76.75 -16.34
N GLU A 117 -31.06 -75.65 -16.68
CA GLU A 117 -29.62 -75.55 -16.91
C GLU A 117 -29.07 -76.47 -18.01
N VAL A 118 -29.94 -76.98 -18.88
CA VAL A 118 -29.61 -77.86 -20.01
C VAL A 118 -30.24 -77.33 -21.30
N PRO A 119 -29.71 -77.70 -22.48
CA PRO A 119 -30.36 -77.38 -23.74
C PRO A 119 -31.81 -77.85 -23.78
N VAL A 120 -32.68 -77.02 -24.35
CA VAL A 120 -34.09 -77.37 -24.57
C VAL A 120 -34.42 -77.13 -26.04
N VAL A 121 -34.99 -78.15 -26.69
CA VAL A 121 -35.53 -78.07 -28.05
C VAL A 121 -37.02 -78.27 -28.01
N VAL A 122 -37.74 -77.45 -28.77
CA VAL A 122 -39.18 -77.52 -28.94
C VAL A 122 -39.47 -77.49 -30.43
N GLU A 123 -40.16 -78.50 -30.93
CA GLU A 123 -40.50 -78.61 -32.36
C GLU A 123 -41.64 -77.68 -32.80
N ASP A 124 -42.61 -77.44 -31.89
CA ASP A 124 -43.69 -76.48 -32.09
C ASP A 124 -43.87 -75.59 -30.85
N TYR A 125 -43.30 -74.38 -30.92
CA TYR A 125 -43.36 -73.39 -29.86
C TYR A 125 -44.78 -72.94 -29.54
N LYS A 126 -45.68 -72.92 -30.53
CA LYS A 126 -47.06 -72.48 -30.33
C LYS A 126 -47.85 -73.48 -29.49
N ALA A 127 -47.59 -74.77 -29.67
CA ALA A 127 -48.22 -75.84 -28.91
C ALA A 127 -47.57 -76.10 -27.54
N TRP A 128 -46.38 -75.54 -27.30
CA TRP A 128 -45.61 -75.82 -26.09
C TRP A 128 -46.18 -75.12 -24.83
N PRO A 129 -46.45 -75.86 -23.73
CA PRO A 129 -47.00 -75.27 -22.50
C PRO A 129 -46.11 -74.23 -21.81
N GLY A 130 -44.79 -74.31 -22.02
CA GLY A 130 -43.81 -73.40 -21.43
C GLY A 130 -43.67 -72.04 -22.14
N ARG A 131 -44.42 -71.81 -23.22
CA ARG A 131 -44.32 -70.60 -24.04
C ARG A 131 -44.75 -69.35 -23.28
N ILE A 132 -44.23 -68.20 -23.70
CA ILE A 132 -44.74 -66.90 -23.27
C ILE A 132 -46.09 -66.66 -23.95
N ALA A 133 -47.10 -66.25 -23.17
CA ALA A 133 -48.46 -65.96 -23.64
C ALA A 133 -48.56 -64.62 -24.41
N ASP A 134 -47.77 -64.50 -25.48
CA ASP A 134 -47.71 -63.34 -26.35
C ASP A 134 -47.95 -63.76 -27.80
N LYS A 135 -48.98 -63.16 -28.43
CA LYS A 135 -49.38 -63.45 -29.81
C LYS A 135 -48.30 -63.11 -30.83
N VAL A 136 -47.40 -62.17 -30.51
CA VAL A 136 -46.29 -61.84 -31.40
C VAL A 136 -45.42 -63.07 -31.65
N LEU A 137 -45.32 -63.99 -30.68
CA LEU A 137 -44.49 -65.20 -30.76
C LEU A 137 -45.18 -66.40 -31.44
N ASP A 138 -46.47 -66.28 -31.82
CA ASP A 138 -47.22 -67.38 -32.45
C ASP A 138 -46.69 -67.74 -33.86
N GLY A 139 -45.81 -66.90 -34.43
CA GLY A 139 -45.11 -67.15 -35.70
C GLY A 139 -43.90 -68.06 -35.59
N LEU A 140 -43.45 -68.40 -34.37
CA LEU A 140 -42.34 -69.32 -34.15
C LEU A 140 -42.78 -70.78 -34.37
N ARG A 141 -41.90 -71.58 -34.96
CA ARG A 141 -42.09 -73.02 -35.15
C ARG A 141 -41.19 -73.79 -34.22
N SER A 142 -40.04 -74.25 -34.70
CA SER A 142 -39.05 -74.87 -33.85
C SER A 142 -38.18 -73.81 -33.16
N ILE A 143 -37.78 -74.09 -31.93
CA ILE A 143 -36.88 -73.23 -31.16
C ILE A 143 -35.95 -74.09 -30.31
N VAL A 144 -34.69 -73.69 -30.23
CA VAL A 144 -33.70 -74.23 -29.31
C VAL A 144 -33.22 -73.13 -28.38
N GLY A 145 -33.03 -73.48 -27.12
CA GLY A 145 -32.35 -72.63 -26.16
C GLY A 145 -31.14 -73.35 -25.58
N ILE A 146 -30.00 -72.66 -25.59
CA ILE A 146 -28.70 -73.18 -25.15
C ILE A 146 -28.22 -72.33 -23.96
N PRO A 147 -27.89 -72.95 -22.81
CA PRO A 147 -27.43 -72.21 -21.65
C PRO A 147 -26.00 -71.68 -21.86
N LEU A 148 -25.80 -70.39 -21.55
CA LEU A 148 -24.48 -69.83 -21.27
C LEU A 148 -24.24 -70.02 -19.78
N LYS A 149 -23.51 -71.08 -19.41
CA LYS A 149 -23.27 -71.43 -18.01
C LYS A 149 -21.81 -71.76 -17.72
N ASN A 150 -21.34 -71.33 -16.55
CA ASN A 150 -20.10 -71.82 -15.95
C ASN A 150 -20.44 -72.86 -14.87
N ASP A 151 -19.42 -73.41 -14.20
CA ASP A 151 -19.58 -74.44 -13.16
C ASP A 151 -20.45 -74.01 -11.96
N ARG A 152 -20.81 -72.72 -11.85
CA ARG A 152 -21.54 -72.17 -10.71
C ARG A 152 -22.99 -71.83 -11.02
N ARG A 153 -23.30 -71.35 -12.23
CA ARG A 153 -24.66 -70.91 -12.63
C ARG A 153 -24.79 -70.66 -14.13
N VAL A 154 -26.04 -70.59 -14.58
CA VAL A 154 -26.41 -70.00 -15.88
C VAL A 154 -26.32 -68.47 -15.79
N VAL A 155 -25.49 -67.87 -16.64
CA VAL A 155 -25.34 -66.41 -16.76
C VAL A 155 -26.16 -65.82 -17.90
N GLY A 156 -26.65 -66.66 -18.82
CA GLY A 156 -27.49 -66.26 -19.93
C GLY A 156 -28.00 -67.43 -20.75
N VAL A 157 -28.79 -67.16 -21.78
CA VAL A 157 -29.34 -68.15 -22.70
C VAL A 157 -29.25 -67.62 -24.12
N ILE A 158 -28.68 -68.42 -25.02
CA ILE A 158 -28.79 -68.20 -26.48
C ILE A 158 -30.04 -68.93 -26.95
N GLY A 159 -30.99 -68.21 -27.53
CA GLY A 159 -32.15 -68.80 -28.18
C GLY A 159 -32.10 -68.63 -29.69
N LEU A 160 -32.40 -69.68 -30.43
CA LEU A 160 -32.42 -69.70 -31.89
C LEU A 160 -33.72 -70.36 -32.34
N ALA A 161 -34.35 -69.84 -33.40
CA ALA A 161 -35.65 -70.34 -33.85
C ALA A 161 -35.72 -70.46 -35.37
N HIS A 162 -36.58 -71.34 -35.86
CA HIS A 162 -37.07 -71.33 -37.24
C HIS A 162 -38.52 -70.86 -37.28
N VAL A 163 -38.87 -70.17 -38.36
CA VAL A 163 -40.26 -69.74 -38.65
C VAL A 163 -40.88 -70.58 -39.76
N GLU A 164 -40.06 -71.34 -40.49
CA GLU A 164 -40.48 -72.30 -41.50
C GLU A 164 -40.99 -73.60 -40.87
N LEU A 165 -41.91 -74.28 -41.57
CA LEU A 165 -42.40 -75.60 -41.20
C LEU A 165 -41.34 -76.68 -41.48
N ASP A 166 -41.38 -77.76 -40.69
CA ASP A 166 -40.59 -78.99 -40.86
C ASP A 166 -39.05 -78.80 -40.82
N ARG A 167 -38.58 -77.82 -40.05
CA ARG A 167 -37.15 -77.57 -39.82
C ARG A 167 -36.78 -77.68 -38.34
N PRO A 168 -36.69 -78.90 -37.77
CA PRO A 168 -36.27 -79.10 -36.38
C PRO A 168 -34.76 -78.87 -36.22
N PHE A 169 -34.32 -78.53 -35.00
CA PHE A 169 -32.91 -78.55 -34.64
C PHE A 169 -32.48 -80.00 -34.38
N SER A 170 -31.40 -80.44 -35.02
CA SER A 170 -30.85 -81.79 -34.85
C SER A 170 -29.94 -81.89 -33.63
N ASP A 171 -29.65 -83.11 -33.17
CA ASP A 171 -28.69 -83.34 -32.08
C ASP A 171 -27.28 -82.82 -32.41
N GLU A 172 -26.90 -82.80 -33.70
CA GLU A 172 -25.63 -82.24 -34.16
C GLU A 172 -25.60 -80.71 -34.04
N ASP A 173 -26.73 -80.03 -34.32
CA ASP A 173 -26.88 -78.59 -34.12
C ASP A 173 -26.75 -78.24 -32.64
N ILE A 174 -27.44 -78.98 -31.76
CA ILE A 174 -27.38 -78.78 -30.31
C ILE A 174 -25.93 -78.94 -29.82
N ALA A 175 -25.27 -80.03 -30.18
CA ALA A 175 -23.90 -80.31 -29.73
C ALA A 175 -22.90 -79.24 -30.24
N THR A 176 -23.11 -78.69 -31.44
CA THR A 176 -22.29 -77.61 -32.00
C THR A 176 -22.53 -76.29 -31.27
N LEU A 177 -23.80 -75.95 -31.02
CA LEU A 177 -24.18 -74.74 -30.30
C LEU A 177 -23.75 -74.77 -28.83
N GLU A 178 -23.79 -75.92 -28.15
CA GLU A 178 -23.27 -76.06 -26.78
C GLU A 178 -21.76 -75.79 -26.71
N ARG A 179 -20.98 -76.34 -27.64
CA ARG A 179 -19.54 -76.06 -27.73
C ARG A 179 -19.27 -74.59 -28.00
N PHE A 180 -20.06 -73.98 -28.88
CA PHE A 180 -19.95 -72.55 -29.18
C PHE A 180 -20.33 -71.69 -27.97
N ALA A 181 -21.41 -72.03 -27.25
CA ALA A 181 -21.87 -71.33 -26.06
C ALA A 181 -20.79 -71.32 -24.95
N ALA A 182 -20.05 -72.42 -24.78
CA ALA A 182 -18.92 -72.47 -23.86
C ALA A 182 -17.79 -71.48 -24.25
N LEU A 183 -17.48 -71.34 -25.54
CA LEU A 183 -16.49 -70.36 -26.02
C LEU A 183 -16.99 -68.92 -25.89
N ALA A 184 -18.26 -68.68 -26.22
CA ALA A 184 -18.91 -67.37 -26.10
C ALA A 184 -18.91 -66.88 -24.64
N LEU A 185 -19.16 -67.78 -23.69
CA LEU A 185 -19.10 -67.47 -22.27
C LEU A 185 -17.71 -66.95 -21.84
N ILE A 186 -16.64 -67.62 -22.27
CA ILE A 186 -15.26 -67.20 -21.96
C ILE A 186 -14.99 -65.79 -22.50
N ALA A 187 -15.45 -65.49 -23.72
CA ALA A 187 -15.29 -64.16 -24.31
C ALA A 187 -16.06 -63.09 -23.52
N LEU A 188 -17.29 -63.38 -23.08
CA LEU A 188 -18.11 -62.47 -22.27
C LEU A 188 -17.47 -62.21 -20.89
N GLU A 189 -16.99 -63.24 -20.21
CA GLU A 189 -16.29 -63.10 -18.92
C GLU A 189 -14.99 -62.28 -19.07
N LYS A 190 -14.24 -62.51 -20.15
CA LYS A 190 -13.05 -61.74 -20.47
C LYS A 190 -13.40 -60.26 -20.67
N SER A 191 -14.34 -59.93 -21.54
CA SER A 191 -14.72 -58.54 -21.84
C SER A 191 -15.10 -57.77 -20.56
N ARG A 192 -15.91 -58.39 -19.69
CA ARG A 192 -16.28 -57.83 -18.38
C ARG A 192 -15.08 -57.57 -17.48
N LEU A 193 -14.18 -58.54 -17.33
CA LEU A 193 -12.98 -58.38 -16.49
C LEU A 193 -12.07 -57.25 -17.00
N TYR A 194 -11.90 -57.11 -18.32
CA TYR A 194 -11.12 -56.02 -18.89
C TYR A 194 -11.75 -54.64 -18.67
N ALA A 195 -13.08 -54.55 -18.72
CA ALA A 195 -13.81 -53.32 -18.40
C ALA A 195 -13.58 -52.91 -16.93
N ASP A 196 -13.71 -53.86 -16.00
CA ASP A 196 -13.52 -53.63 -14.55
C ASP A 196 -12.08 -53.17 -14.25
N VAL A 197 -11.08 -53.88 -14.77
CA VAL A 197 -9.65 -53.53 -14.59
C VAL A 197 -9.34 -52.15 -15.17
N ARG A 198 -9.89 -51.82 -16.34
CA ARG A 198 -9.71 -50.49 -16.93
C ARG A 198 -10.33 -49.39 -16.09
N HIS A 199 -11.52 -49.63 -15.53
CA HIS A 199 -12.19 -48.68 -14.66
C HIS A 199 -11.35 -48.42 -13.40
N GLU A 200 -10.92 -49.48 -12.71
CA GLU A 200 -10.08 -49.37 -11.51
C GLU A 200 -8.75 -48.64 -11.80
N LEU A 201 -8.09 -48.96 -12.92
CA LEU A 201 -6.87 -48.26 -13.33
C LEU A 201 -7.10 -46.77 -13.62
N ALA A 202 -8.24 -46.42 -14.24
CA ALA A 202 -8.59 -45.03 -14.51
C ALA A 202 -8.84 -44.24 -13.21
N GLU A 203 -9.58 -44.83 -12.25
CA GLU A 203 -9.82 -44.22 -10.94
C GLU A 203 -8.54 -44.07 -10.12
N ARG A 204 -7.68 -45.09 -10.11
CA ARG A 204 -6.39 -45.04 -9.43
C ARG A 204 -5.51 -43.92 -10.00
N LYS A 205 -5.38 -43.84 -11.33
CA LYS A 205 -4.61 -42.76 -11.98
C LYS A 205 -5.16 -41.38 -11.66
N ARG A 206 -6.49 -41.23 -11.61
CA ARG A 206 -7.13 -39.96 -11.25
C ARG A 206 -6.82 -39.56 -9.81
N THR A 207 -6.92 -40.51 -8.88
CA THR A 207 -6.59 -40.28 -7.47
C THR A 207 -5.13 -39.91 -7.28
N GLU A 208 -4.22 -40.62 -7.95
CA GLU A 208 -2.78 -40.32 -7.93
C GLU A 208 -2.47 -38.93 -8.50
N ALA A 209 -3.13 -38.55 -9.60
CA ALA A 209 -2.97 -37.22 -10.20
C ALA A 209 -3.45 -36.10 -9.26
N ILE A 210 -4.62 -36.27 -8.62
CA ILE A 210 -5.15 -35.31 -7.64
C ILE A 210 -4.21 -35.19 -6.44
N LEU A 211 -3.72 -36.31 -5.92
CA LEU A 211 -2.77 -36.33 -4.81
C LEU A 211 -1.48 -35.59 -5.19
N ARG A 212 -0.89 -35.90 -6.34
CA ARG A 212 0.33 -35.27 -6.84
C ARG A 212 0.16 -33.76 -7.08
N GLU A 213 -0.99 -33.34 -7.62
CA GLU A 213 -1.29 -31.92 -7.80
C GLU A 213 -1.40 -31.20 -6.46
N SER A 214 -2.07 -31.82 -5.48
CA SER A 214 -2.19 -31.31 -4.12
C SER A 214 -0.83 -31.17 -3.43
N GLU A 215 0.01 -32.22 -3.49
CA GLU A 215 1.38 -32.20 -2.95
C GLU A 215 2.25 -31.10 -3.59
N ASN A 216 2.20 -30.96 -4.91
CA ASN A 216 2.90 -29.90 -5.61
C ASN A 216 2.41 -28.52 -5.19
N ARG A 217 1.11 -28.33 -5.03
CA ARG A 217 0.52 -27.06 -4.59
C ARG A 217 0.98 -26.68 -3.19
N TYR A 218 0.97 -27.62 -2.24
CA TYR A 218 1.47 -27.39 -0.88
C TYR A 218 2.97 -27.10 -0.87
N ARG A 219 3.77 -27.84 -1.66
CA ARG A 219 5.20 -27.60 -1.79
C ARG A 219 5.48 -26.20 -2.31
N THR A 220 4.84 -25.80 -3.41
CA THR A 220 5.00 -24.46 -3.99
C THR A 220 4.61 -23.38 -2.99
N PHE A 221 3.51 -23.55 -2.26
CA PHE A 221 3.08 -22.60 -1.23
C PHE A 221 4.17 -22.41 -0.15
N LEU A 222 4.70 -23.52 0.39
CA LEU A 222 5.74 -23.47 1.42
C LEU A 222 7.07 -22.89 0.88
N GLU A 223 7.46 -23.26 -0.34
CA GLU A 223 8.70 -22.77 -0.97
C GLU A 223 8.65 -21.29 -1.36
N SER A 224 7.46 -20.77 -1.71
CA SER A 224 7.26 -19.37 -2.09
C SER A 224 7.04 -18.42 -0.90
N SER A 225 6.89 -18.94 0.32
CA SER A 225 6.70 -18.12 1.51
C SER A 225 7.94 -17.25 1.79
N PRO A 226 7.77 -15.92 1.99
CA PRO A 226 8.89 -15.03 2.34
C PRO A 226 9.34 -15.20 3.80
N ASP A 227 8.45 -15.69 4.67
CA ASP A 227 8.79 -15.99 6.06
C ASP A 227 9.45 -17.38 6.14
N PRO A 228 10.55 -17.53 6.91
CA PRO A 228 11.11 -18.83 7.28
C PRO A 228 10.07 -19.81 7.83
N ILE A 229 10.01 -21.01 7.25
CA ILE A 229 9.15 -22.11 7.68
C ILE A 229 9.99 -23.36 7.92
N VAL A 230 9.74 -23.99 9.06
CA VAL A 230 10.28 -25.31 9.41
C VAL A 230 9.15 -26.19 9.95
N VAL A 231 9.13 -27.43 9.50
CA VAL A 231 8.23 -28.47 10.02
C VAL A 231 9.06 -29.43 10.85
N TYR A 232 8.59 -29.74 12.05
CA TYR A 232 9.21 -30.71 12.93
C TYR A 232 8.31 -31.93 13.13
N ASP A 233 8.92 -33.08 13.41
CA ASP A 233 8.26 -34.23 13.99
C ASP A 233 8.03 -34.05 15.51
N MET A 234 7.29 -34.97 16.13
CA MET A 234 7.05 -34.95 17.58
C MET A 234 8.31 -35.12 18.45
N ARG A 235 9.44 -35.53 17.88
CA ARG A 235 10.75 -35.66 18.57
C ARG A 235 11.59 -34.38 18.44
N GLY A 236 11.11 -33.40 17.69
CA GLY A 236 11.78 -32.14 17.42
C GLY A 236 12.79 -32.18 16.26
N GLY A 237 12.80 -33.26 15.48
CA GLY A 237 13.61 -33.37 14.26
C GLY A 237 12.95 -32.60 13.11
N ALA A 238 13.72 -31.79 12.37
CA ALA A 238 13.17 -31.05 11.23
C ALA A 238 12.87 -32.00 10.06
N THR A 239 11.62 -32.05 9.61
CA THR A 239 11.18 -32.88 8.47
C THR A 239 11.12 -32.09 7.17
N TYR A 240 10.97 -30.76 7.25
CA TYR A 240 10.98 -29.87 6.11
C TYR A 240 11.45 -28.47 6.51
N VAL A 241 12.15 -27.80 5.60
CA VAL A 241 12.64 -26.43 5.73
C VAL A 241 12.45 -25.75 4.38
N ASN A 242 11.89 -24.53 4.36
CA ASN A 242 11.72 -23.77 3.12
C ASN A 242 12.96 -22.92 2.77
N PRO A 243 13.08 -22.42 1.52
CA PRO A 243 14.23 -21.61 1.11
C PRO A 243 14.42 -20.32 1.91
N ALA A 244 13.33 -19.68 2.35
CA ALA A 244 13.42 -18.47 3.17
C ALA A 244 14.12 -18.72 4.52
N PHE A 245 13.94 -19.91 5.10
CA PHE A 245 14.64 -20.30 6.32
C PHE A 245 16.14 -20.43 6.07
N GLU A 246 16.56 -21.08 4.98
CA GLU A 246 17.97 -21.20 4.61
C GLU A 246 18.60 -19.83 4.37
N GLN A 247 17.90 -18.93 3.67
CA GLN A 247 18.37 -17.58 3.39
C GLN A 247 18.47 -16.72 4.66
N THR A 248 17.55 -16.87 5.60
CA THR A 248 17.51 -16.03 6.82
C THR A 248 18.52 -16.49 7.86
N PHE A 249 18.63 -17.80 8.08
CA PHE A 249 19.47 -18.38 9.13
C PHE A 249 20.81 -18.92 8.62
N HIS A 250 21.02 -18.96 7.30
CA HIS A 250 22.19 -19.53 6.62
C HIS A 250 22.48 -20.99 6.97
N LEU A 251 21.45 -21.73 7.38
CA LEU A 251 21.52 -23.16 7.66
C LEU A 251 20.87 -23.92 6.50
N SER A 252 21.61 -24.85 5.90
CA SER A 252 21.09 -25.59 4.74
C SER A 252 20.11 -26.68 5.17
N ARG A 253 19.10 -26.94 4.36
CA ARG A 253 18.10 -27.99 4.57
C ARG A 253 18.76 -29.35 4.76
N GLU A 254 19.78 -29.68 3.97
CA GLU A 254 20.51 -30.96 4.06
C GLU A 254 21.16 -31.17 5.43
N GLU A 255 21.66 -30.10 6.05
CA GLU A 255 22.26 -30.15 7.39
C GLU A 255 21.20 -30.38 8.48
N LEU A 256 19.97 -29.89 8.26
CA LEU A 256 18.89 -29.80 9.26
C LEU A 256 17.94 -31.00 9.25
N LEU A 257 17.73 -31.64 8.10
CA LEU A 257 16.74 -32.73 7.99
C LEU A 257 17.05 -33.89 8.97
N GLY A 258 16.03 -34.28 9.74
CA GLY A 258 16.10 -35.34 10.75
C GLY A 258 16.82 -34.95 12.05
N LYS A 259 17.29 -33.71 12.18
CA LYS A 259 18.04 -33.24 13.35
C LYS A 259 17.28 -32.15 14.09
N GLN A 260 17.62 -31.97 15.36
CA GLN A 260 17.21 -30.79 16.12
C GLN A 260 18.06 -29.60 15.66
N ILE A 261 17.41 -28.44 15.49
CA ILE A 261 18.08 -27.22 15.05
C ILE A 261 18.56 -26.46 16.29
N ASP A 262 19.88 -26.36 16.45
CA ASP A 262 20.51 -25.59 17.53
C ASP A 262 20.76 -24.15 17.10
N PHE A 263 19.71 -23.34 17.22
CA PHE A 263 19.69 -21.94 16.79
C PHE A 263 19.01 -21.03 17.82
N VAL A 264 18.86 -21.50 19.06
CA VAL A 264 18.28 -20.72 20.15
C VAL A 264 19.42 -20.27 21.06
N PRO A 265 19.64 -18.95 21.26
CA PRO A 265 20.60 -18.46 22.23
C PRO A 265 20.33 -19.03 23.63
N ALA A 266 21.38 -19.29 24.40
CA ALA A 266 21.25 -19.85 25.75
C ALA A 266 20.34 -19.02 26.68
N GLU A 267 20.36 -17.68 26.53
CA GLU A 267 19.49 -16.74 27.24
C GLU A 267 18.00 -16.92 26.90
N SER A 268 17.68 -17.29 25.66
CA SER A 268 16.32 -17.47 25.14
C SER A 268 15.83 -18.93 25.19
N TRP A 269 16.63 -19.85 25.75
CA TRP A 269 16.24 -21.25 25.87
C TRP A 269 15.12 -21.50 26.89
N PRO A 270 15.15 -20.92 28.12
CA PRO A 270 14.09 -21.17 29.11
C PRO A 270 12.69 -20.78 28.62
N GLU A 271 12.58 -19.63 27.95
CA GLU A 271 11.34 -19.13 27.36
C GLU A 271 10.87 -20.01 26.18
N THR A 272 11.80 -20.44 25.31
CA THR A 272 11.48 -21.32 24.18
C THR A 272 11.01 -22.68 24.66
N LYS A 273 11.65 -23.24 25.68
CA LYS A 273 11.24 -24.51 26.31
C LYS A 273 9.83 -24.41 26.90
N ALA A 274 9.50 -23.30 27.56
CA ALA A 274 8.15 -23.08 28.07
C ALA A 274 7.11 -22.98 26.93
N ALA A 275 7.45 -22.33 25.82
CA ALA A 275 6.59 -22.27 24.63
C ALA A 275 6.36 -23.64 23.99
N ILE A 276 7.40 -24.49 23.90
CA ILE A 276 7.29 -25.87 23.40
C ILE A 276 6.34 -26.69 24.27
N LEU A 277 6.45 -26.60 25.60
CA LEU A 277 5.58 -27.33 26.53
C LEU A 277 4.11 -26.91 26.40
N ARG A 278 3.84 -25.61 26.23
CA ARG A 278 2.47 -25.10 25.96
C ARG A 278 1.94 -25.60 24.62
N MET A 279 2.79 -25.65 23.60
CA MET A 279 2.41 -26.19 22.29
C MET A 279 2.03 -27.68 22.40
N GLN A 280 2.83 -28.48 23.10
CA GLN A 280 2.57 -29.91 23.31
C GLN A 280 1.29 -30.19 24.11
N SER A 281 0.82 -29.27 24.95
CA SER A 281 -0.47 -29.40 25.63
C SER A 281 -1.68 -29.02 24.76
N GLY A 282 -1.45 -28.78 23.46
CA GLY A 282 -2.49 -28.47 22.47
C GLY A 282 -2.79 -26.97 22.32
N GLN A 283 -2.04 -26.08 22.99
CA GLN A 283 -2.22 -24.64 22.82
C GLN A 283 -1.50 -24.15 21.56
N LYS A 284 -2.17 -23.28 20.79
CA LYS A 284 -1.51 -22.59 19.66
C LYS A 284 -0.56 -21.53 20.19
N ILE A 285 0.65 -21.48 19.64
CA ILE A 285 1.61 -20.41 19.93
C ILE A 285 1.51 -19.39 18.81
N ASN A 286 1.08 -18.18 19.15
CA ASN A 286 0.95 -17.06 18.21
C ASN A 286 1.85 -15.91 18.67
N LEU A 287 2.54 -15.28 17.71
CA LEU A 287 3.25 -14.01 17.91
C LEU A 287 4.24 -14.01 19.09
N PHE A 288 4.95 -15.13 19.28
CA PHE A 288 5.95 -15.23 20.34
C PHE A 288 7.26 -14.59 19.87
N GLU A 289 7.61 -13.44 20.45
CA GLU A 289 8.88 -12.76 20.17
C GLU A 289 10.02 -13.36 21.00
N THR A 290 11.11 -13.71 20.34
CA THR A 290 12.30 -14.33 20.95
C THR A 290 13.50 -14.09 20.04
N LYS A 291 14.68 -14.59 20.42
CA LYS A 291 15.92 -14.43 19.65
C LYS A 291 16.34 -15.75 19.03
N ARG A 292 16.94 -15.69 17.84
CA ARG A 292 17.53 -16.86 17.16
C ARG A 292 18.94 -16.55 16.67
N LEU A 293 19.75 -17.59 16.51
CA LEU A 293 21.09 -17.53 15.96
C LEU A 293 21.07 -17.94 14.48
N THR A 294 21.85 -17.23 13.69
CA THR A 294 22.27 -17.67 12.35
C THR A 294 23.46 -18.62 12.45
N LYS A 295 23.83 -19.31 11.36
CA LYS A 295 25.02 -20.16 11.29
C LYS A 295 26.30 -19.41 11.66
N GLU A 296 26.38 -18.11 11.38
CA GLU A 296 27.53 -17.25 11.68
C GLU A 296 27.50 -16.68 13.12
N GLY A 297 26.49 -17.05 13.93
CA GLY A 297 26.35 -16.59 15.31
C GLY A 297 25.72 -15.20 15.47
N LYS A 298 25.25 -14.57 14.38
CA LYS A 298 24.47 -13.33 14.46
C LYS A 298 23.13 -13.60 15.13
N ILE A 299 22.77 -12.78 16.12
CA ILE A 299 21.47 -12.81 16.79
C ILE A 299 20.44 -12.03 15.96
N LEU A 300 19.29 -12.65 15.72
CA LEU A 300 18.12 -12.04 15.08
C LEU A 300 16.96 -12.00 16.07
N ASP A 301 16.26 -10.86 16.12
CA ASP A 301 14.95 -10.78 16.77
C ASP A 301 13.92 -11.40 15.84
N VAL A 302 13.25 -12.44 16.31
CA VAL A 302 12.24 -13.15 15.53
C VAL A 302 10.92 -13.18 16.27
N GLN A 303 9.84 -13.12 15.49
CA GLN A 303 8.51 -13.44 15.94
C GLN A 303 8.13 -14.80 15.36
N LEU A 304 7.79 -15.78 16.20
CA LEU A 304 7.41 -17.11 15.73
C LEU A 304 5.98 -17.48 16.10
N SER A 305 5.37 -18.28 15.23
CA SER A 305 4.09 -18.94 15.48
C SER A 305 4.24 -20.44 15.21
N SER A 306 3.55 -21.27 15.98
CA SER A 306 3.63 -22.73 15.87
C SER A 306 2.24 -23.35 15.94
N THR A 307 1.95 -24.23 14.98
CA THR A 307 0.69 -24.98 14.89
C THR A 307 0.97 -26.47 14.76
N LEU A 308 0.29 -27.29 15.57
CA LEU A 308 0.32 -28.75 15.46
C LEU A 308 -0.47 -29.22 14.23
N TYR A 309 0.03 -30.24 13.54
CA TYR A 309 -0.74 -30.98 12.53
C TYR A 309 -0.91 -32.43 12.97
N GLN A 310 -2.07 -32.99 12.63
CA GLN A 310 -2.49 -34.32 13.04
C GLN A 310 -2.34 -35.32 11.90
N GLY A 311 -2.07 -36.57 12.26
CA GLY A 311 -2.15 -37.71 11.36
C GLY A 311 -3.59 -38.12 11.10
N SER A 312 -3.76 -39.10 10.22
CA SER A 312 -5.08 -39.68 9.88
C SER A 312 -5.78 -40.35 11.07
N ASP A 313 -5.05 -40.67 12.13
CA ASP A 313 -5.54 -41.23 13.40
C ASP A 313 -5.96 -40.16 14.42
N GLY A 314 -5.85 -38.88 14.07
CA GLY A 314 -6.13 -37.75 14.95
C GLY A 314 -5.02 -37.45 15.97
N GLN A 315 -3.94 -38.22 15.97
CA GLN A 315 -2.80 -37.99 16.86
C GLN A 315 -1.88 -36.89 16.29
N PRO A 316 -1.24 -36.07 17.14
CA PRO A 316 -0.27 -35.09 16.67
C PRO A 316 0.93 -35.78 16.02
N MET A 317 1.24 -35.43 14.76
CA MET A 317 2.41 -35.96 14.04
C MET A 317 3.61 -35.02 14.10
N GLY A 318 3.36 -33.73 14.34
CA GLY A 318 4.40 -32.73 14.41
C GLY A 318 3.83 -31.33 14.47
N ASN A 319 4.70 -30.33 14.28
CA ASN A 319 4.31 -28.94 14.24
C ASN A 319 4.96 -28.19 13.07
N ILE A 320 4.23 -27.21 12.56
CA ILE A 320 4.72 -26.23 11.58
C ILE A 320 5.04 -24.96 12.35
N VAL A 321 6.29 -24.51 12.25
CA VAL A 321 6.77 -23.26 12.84
C VAL A 321 7.06 -22.27 11.73
N THR A 322 6.46 -21.10 11.82
CA THR A 322 6.79 -19.95 10.99
C THR A 322 7.54 -18.94 11.83
N LEU A 323 8.61 -18.38 11.28
CA LEU A 323 9.40 -17.33 11.92
C LEU A 323 9.43 -16.12 11.01
N ARG A 324 9.36 -14.93 11.59
CA ARG A 324 9.51 -13.66 10.89
C ARG A 324 10.63 -12.87 11.55
N ASP A 325 11.60 -12.42 10.75
CA ASP A 325 12.62 -11.49 11.22
C ASP A 325 11.99 -10.12 11.48
N ILE A 326 12.05 -9.68 12.73
CA ILE A 326 11.54 -8.38 13.20
C ILE A 326 12.68 -7.44 13.61
N SER A 327 13.94 -7.79 13.34
CA SER A 327 15.12 -7.00 13.71
C SER A 327 15.09 -5.61 13.07
N ALA A 328 14.62 -5.49 11.83
CA ALA A 328 14.45 -4.18 11.17
C ALA A 328 13.35 -3.34 11.84
N ARG A 329 12.24 -3.97 12.23
CA ARG A 329 11.15 -3.31 12.94
C ARG A 329 11.60 -2.80 14.30
N LYS A 330 12.27 -3.63 15.10
CA LYS A 330 12.78 -3.22 16.42
C LYS A 330 13.80 -2.09 16.35
N ARG A 331 14.73 -2.13 15.40
CA ARG A 331 15.67 -1.01 15.19
C ARG A 331 14.98 0.30 14.84
N ALA A 332 13.96 0.25 13.98
CA ALA A 332 13.17 1.43 13.63
C ALA A 332 12.36 1.95 14.83
N GLU A 333 11.81 1.05 15.66
CA GLU A 333 11.11 1.41 16.90
C GLU A 333 12.04 2.08 17.91
N GLU A 334 13.25 1.53 18.13
CA GLU A 334 14.27 2.12 19.01
C GLU A 334 14.77 3.48 18.50
N GLU A 335 14.99 3.62 17.18
CA GLU A 335 15.40 4.88 16.56
C GLU A 335 14.30 5.95 16.73
N LEU A 336 13.04 5.58 16.51
CA LEU A 336 11.89 6.47 16.75
C LEU A 336 11.77 6.89 18.22
N ASP A 337 11.98 5.97 19.16
CA ASP A 337 11.91 6.27 20.59
C ASP A 337 13.03 7.24 21.00
N THR A 338 14.24 7.02 20.47
CA THR A 338 15.38 7.93 20.66
C THR A 338 15.10 9.33 20.10
N TYR A 339 14.56 9.42 18.88
CA TYR A 339 14.18 10.71 18.29
C TYR A 339 13.07 11.41 19.08
N ARG A 340 12.08 10.67 19.58
CA ARG A 340 11.01 11.21 20.43
C ARG A 340 11.58 11.80 21.72
N GLY A 341 12.42 11.05 22.43
CA GLY A 341 13.10 11.55 23.63
C GLY A 341 13.90 12.84 23.35
N HIS A 342 14.67 12.87 22.27
CA HIS A 342 15.43 14.07 21.90
C HIS A 342 14.54 15.28 21.54
N LEU A 343 13.43 15.05 20.82
CA LEU A 343 12.48 16.11 20.48
C LEU A 343 11.77 16.66 21.71
N GLU A 344 11.39 15.81 22.66
CA GLU A 344 10.79 16.23 23.92
C GLU A 344 11.73 17.14 24.72
N GLU A 345 13.01 16.75 24.87
CA GLU A 345 14.03 17.58 25.51
C GLU A 345 14.20 18.95 24.81
N LEU A 346 14.29 18.95 23.47
CA LEU A 346 14.45 20.17 22.69
C LEU A 346 13.23 21.10 22.82
N VAL A 347 12.02 20.55 22.79
CA VAL A 347 10.77 21.31 22.97
C VAL A 347 10.72 21.93 24.36
N THR A 348 11.07 21.19 25.42
CA THR A 348 11.13 21.73 26.78
C THR A 348 12.16 22.85 26.90
N ALA A 349 13.35 22.67 26.32
CA ALA A 349 14.40 23.69 26.33
C ALA A 349 13.96 24.98 25.60
N ARG A 350 13.41 24.86 24.37
CA ARG A 350 12.94 26.00 23.58
C ARG A 350 11.74 26.70 24.19
N THR A 351 10.81 25.95 24.79
CA THR A 351 9.66 26.53 25.49
C THR A 351 10.13 27.34 26.70
N THR A 352 11.14 26.85 27.43
CA THR A 352 11.75 27.58 28.56
C THR A 352 12.47 28.85 28.11
N GLU A 353 13.24 28.78 27.02
CA GLU A 353 13.92 29.92 26.43
C GLU A 353 12.92 30.98 25.94
N LEU A 354 11.88 30.56 25.20
CA LEU A 354 10.82 31.43 24.72
C LEU A 354 10.05 32.08 25.87
N ALA A 355 9.76 31.33 26.94
CA ALA A 355 9.13 31.89 28.14
C ALA A 355 10.00 32.96 28.81
N ARG A 356 11.33 32.76 28.85
CA ARG A 356 12.27 33.79 29.35
C ARG A 356 12.32 35.01 28.45
N ALA A 357 12.40 34.82 27.14
CA ALA A 357 12.40 35.90 26.15
C ALA A 357 11.11 36.71 26.20
N ASN A 358 9.95 36.05 26.28
CA ASN A 358 8.64 36.70 26.40
C ASN A 358 8.55 37.54 27.68
N ARG A 359 8.97 37.02 28.85
CA ARG A 359 9.00 37.82 30.09
C ARG A 359 9.88 39.06 29.95
N LYS A 360 11.03 38.95 29.29
CA LYS A 360 11.93 40.08 29.05
C LYS A 360 11.28 41.12 28.13
N LEU A 361 10.65 40.69 27.04
CA LEU A 361 9.91 41.57 26.12
C LEU A 361 8.74 42.26 26.83
N GLU A 362 7.98 41.56 27.66
CA GLU A 362 6.90 42.14 28.46
C GLU A 362 7.42 43.25 29.40
N GLN A 363 8.58 43.05 30.04
CA GLN A 363 9.24 44.06 30.85
C GLN A 363 9.68 45.27 30.02
N GLU A 364 10.34 45.06 28.88
CA GLU A 364 10.79 46.15 27.99
C GLU A 364 9.61 46.95 27.43
N ILE A 365 8.49 46.30 27.09
CA ILE A 365 7.26 46.95 26.63
C ILE A 365 6.68 47.84 27.73
N GLU A 366 6.63 47.34 28.97
CA GLU A 366 6.12 48.10 30.11
C GLU A 366 7.01 49.32 30.43
N GLU A 367 8.34 49.15 30.37
CA GLU A 367 9.28 50.27 30.51
C GLU A 367 9.12 51.31 29.40
N ARG A 368 9.02 50.88 28.14
CA ARG A 368 8.75 51.79 27.01
C ARG A 368 7.45 52.57 27.18
N LYS A 369 6.36 51.91 27.58
CA LYS A 369 5.07 52.58 27.83
C LYS A 369 5.17 53.66 28.91
N ARG A 370 5.93 53.39 29.98
CA ARG A 370 6.19 54.38 31.05
C ARG A 370 7.01 55.55 30.54
N ALA A 371 8.06 55.29 29.76
CA ALA A 371 8.88 56.31 29.15
C ALA A 371 8.07 57.19 28.19
N GLU A 372 7.27 56.60 27.30
CA GLU A 372 6.38 57.32 26.38
C GLU A 372 5.38 58.22 27.12
N LYS A 373 4.76 57.70 28.20
CA LYS A 373 3.82 58.49 29.01
C LYS A 373 4.52 59.69 29.68
N SER A 374 5.74 59.48 30.19
CA SER A 374 6.55 60.55 30.77
C SER A 374 6.93 61.60 29.73
N LEU A 375 7.37 61.16 28.54
CA LEU A 375 7.73 62.02 27.42
C LEU A 375 6.55 62.90 27.00
N LYS A 376 5.37 62.29 26.82
CA LYS A 376 4.14 63.01 26.46
C LYS A 376 3.72 64.05 27.50
N LYS A 377 3.98 63.79 28.79
CA LYS A 377 3.75 64.78 29.85
C LYS A 377 4.74 65.94 29.75
N ARG A 378 6.03 65.63 29.55
CA ARG A 378 7.11 66.61 29.39
C ARG A 378 6.87 67.52 28.18
N GLU A 379 6.42 66.95 27.07
CA GLU A 379 6.09 67.66 25.83
C GLU A 379 4.98 68.69 26.07
N LYS A 380 3.88 68.29 26.74
CA LYS A 380 2.81 69.22 27.12
C LYS A 380 3.28 70.34 28.06
N GLU A 381 4.14 70.02 29.03
CA GLU A 381 4.72 71.02 29.93
C GLU A 381 5.58 72.04 29.17
N LEU A 382 6.40 71.57 28.22
CA LEU A 382 7.23 72.42 27.37
C LEU A 382 6.40 73.30 26.43
N GLU A 383 5.34 72.76 25.84
CA GLU A 383 4.43 73.52 24.97
C GLU A 383 3.75 74.65 25.75
N ALA A 384 3.26 74.37 26.97
CA ALA A 384 2.69 75.38 27.85
C ALA A 384 3.71 76.45 28.27
N GLN A 385 4.96 76.05 28.59
CA GLN A 385 6.03 77.00 28.91
C GLN A 385 6.40 77.88 27.70
N SER A 386 6.44 77.31 26.50
CA SER A 386 6.71 78.05 25.27
C SER A 386 5.65 79.11 25.03
N HIS A 387 4.36 78.75 25.12
CA HIS A 387 3.25 79.70 24.99
C HIS A 387 3.33 80.82 26.04
N HIS A 388 3.61 80.47 27.29
CA HIS A 388 3.78 81.46 28.35
C HIS A 388 4.96 82.41 28.08
N LEU A 389 6.09 81.89 27.60
CA LEU A 389 7.23 82.72 27.22
C LEU A 389 6.91 83.65 26.04
N GLU A 390 6.12 83.20 25.07
CA GLU A 390 5.65 84.05 23.96
C GLU A 390 4.74 85.19 24.46
N GLU A 391 3.82 84.91 25.38
CA GLU A 391 2.98 85.92 26.02
C GLU A 391 3.81 86.94 26.79
N VAL A 392 4.74 86.47 27.64
CA VAL A 392 5.63 87.33 28.42
C VAL A 392 6.49 88.19 27.49
N ASN A 393 7.07 87.62 26.43
CA ASN A 393 7.86 88.37 25.46
C ASN A 393 7.02 89.43 24.72
N THR A 394 5.77 89.12 24.39
CA THR A 394 4.85 90.06 23.75
C THR A 394 4.52 91.21 24.71
N ALA A 395 4.19 90.91 25.96
CA ALA A 395 3.96 91.92 27.00
C ALA A 395 5.19 92.80 27.22
N LEU A 396 6.39 92.21 27.27
CA LEU A 396 7.64 92.94 27.43
C LEU A 396 7.88 93.91 26.25
N ARG A 397 7.62 93.47 25.01
CA ARG A 397 7.73 94.32 23.82
C ARG A 397 6.77 95.51 23.90
N VAL A 398 5.53 95.29 24.32
CA VAL A 398 4.54 96.36 24.50
C VAL A 398 4.99 97.35 25.57
N LEU A 399 5.44 96.86 26.73
CA LEU A 399 5.94 97.72 27.82
C LEU A 399 7.18 98.52 27.43
N LEU A 400 8.12 97.90 26.70
CA LEU A 400 9.31 98.59 26.20
C LEU A 400 8.93 99.70 25.21
N LYS A 401 8.00 99.41 24.29
CA LYS A 401 7.48 100.40 23.33
C LYS A 401 6.79 101.56 24.05
N GLN A 402 5.92 101.27 25.02
CA GLN A 402 5.26 102.29 25.82
C GLN A 402 6.28 103.18 26.54
N ARG A 403 7.33 102.59 27.14
CA ARG A 403 8.37 103.35 27.83
C ARG A 403 9.18 104.25 26.88
N GLU A 404 9.42 103.81 25.65
CA GLU A 404 10.05 104.64 24.62
C GLU A 404 9.15 105.80 24.20
N ASP A 405 7.85 105.52 24.00
CA ASP A 405 6.85 106.53 23.64
C ASP A 405 6.69 107.58 24.76
N ASP A 406 6.55 107.15 26.02
CA ASP A 406 6.48 108.02 27.20
C ASP A 406 7.73 108.92 27.33
N LYS A 407 8.91 108.35 27.08
CA LYS A 407 10.18 109.10 27.12
C LYS A 407 10.24 110.15 26.01
N LYS A 408 9.72 109.83 24.82
CA LYS A 408 9.65 110.76 23.70
C LYS A 408 8.68 111.90 23.99
N GLU A 409 7.48 111.59 24.51
CA GLU A 409 6.48 112.58 24.91
C GLU A 409 7.02 113.53 25.99
N LEU A 410 7.64 112.98 27.05
CA LEU A 410 8.31 113.78 28.07
C LEU A 410 9.38 114.70 27.47
N GLY A 411 10.16 114.19 26.52
CA GLY A 411 11.17 114.97 25.81
C GLY A 411 10.58 116.14 25.01
N GLU A 412 9.49 115.90 24.28
CA GLU A 412 8.77 116.94 23.54
C GLU A 412 8.17 118.00 24.46
N ILE A 413 7.59 117.60 25.61
CA ILE A 413 7.08 118.52 26.63
C ILE A 413 8.18 119.41 27.19
N VAL A 414 9.33 118.83 27.55
CA VAL A 414 10.48 119.59 28.09
C VAL A 414 11.01 120.56 27.04
N LEU A 415 11.16 120.11 25.79
CA LEU A 415 11.62 120.95 24.69
C LEU A 415 10.69 122.15 24.48
N ARG A 416 9.37 121.90 24.40
CA ARG A 416 8.35 122.95 24.24
C ARG A 416 8.37 123.94 25.40
N ASN A 417 8.38 123.45 26.64
CA ASN A 417 8.38 124.31 27.82
C ASN A 417 9.62 125.22 27.84
N VAL A 418 10.79 124.70 27.49
CA VAL A 418 12.01 125.52 27.42
C VAL A 418 11.92 126.54 26.28
N GLN A 419 11.49 126.12 25.08
CA GLN A 419 11.39 127.00 23.92
C GLN A 419 10.33 128.10 24.05
N GLU A 420 9.19 127.82 24.69
CA GLU A 420 8.08 128.77 24.82
C GLU A 420 8.15 129.59 26.11
N LEU A 421 8.57 128.99 27.23
CA LEU A 421 8.48 129.64 28.54
C LEU A 421 9.81 130.21 29.02
N VAL A 422 10.95 129.75 28.51
CA VAL A 422 12.28 130.17 29.01
C VAL A 422 13.06 130.94 27.95
N SER A 423 13.21 130.37 26.75
CA SER A 423 14.01 130.95 25.66
C SER A 423 13.61 132.38 25.28
N PRO A 424 12.32 132.77 25.18
CA PRO A 424 11.96 134.12 24.75
C PRO A 424 12.39 135.20 25.75
N TYR A 425 12.33 134.89 27.05
CA TYR A 425 12.79 135.80 28.09
C TYR A 425 14.30 135.85 28.17
N LEU A 426 14.97 134.70 28.02
CA LEU A 426 16.43 134.64 27.98
C LEU A 426 16.99 135.46 26.79
N GLN A 427 16.34 135.34 25.63
CA GLN A 427 16.71 136.08 24.43
C GLN A 427 16.53 137.60 24.61
N ARG A 428 15.41 138.03 25.22
CA ARG A 428 15.20 139.46 25.58
C ARG A 428 16.25 140.00 26.54
N ILE A 429 16.73 139.18 27.48
CA ILE A 429 17.83 139.57 28.37
C ILE A 429 19.11 139.78 27.57
N VAL A 430 19.46 138.83 26.68
CA VAL A 430 20.68 138.90 25.85
C VAL A 430 20.66 140.09 24.87
N GLU A 431 19.50 140.44 24.32
CA GLU A 431 19.32 141.56 23.38
C GLU A 431 19.29 142.94 24.06
N GLY A 432 19.22 143.00 25.39
CA GLY A 432 19.22 144.25 26.17
C GLY A 432 20.60 144.90 26.32
N ARG A 433 20.62 146.09 26.94
CA ARG A 433 21.86 146.78 27.36
C ARG A 433 22.41 146.14 28.64
N LEU A 434 23.09 145.01 28.50
CA LEU A 434 23.81 144.33 29.58
C LEU A 434 25.25 144.82 29.72
N ASP A 435 25.77 144.83 30.95
CA ASP A 435 27.21 145.00 31.19
C ASP A 435 28.01 143.73 30.78
N ALA A 436 29.34 143.84 30.75
CA ALA A 436 30.21 142.75 30.28
C ALA A 436 30.04 141.45 31.10
N ARG A 437 29.82 141.54 32.42
CA ARG A 437 29.69 140.36 33.30
C ARG A 437 28.31 139.71 33.15
N GLN A 438 27.26 140.52 33.06
CA GLN A 438 25.88 140.07 32.84
C GLN A 438 25.72 139.37 31.50
N ARG A 439 26.36 139.90 30.44
CA ARG A 439 26.33 139.27 29.11
C ARG A 439 27.01 137.91 29.10
N THR A 440 28.14 137.74 29.80
CA THR A 440 28.81 136.43 29.93
C THR A 440 27.93 135.43 30.68
N LEU A 441 27.28 135.83 31.77
CA LEU A 441 26.37 134.96 32.52
C LEU A 441 25.14 134.54 31.70
N ALA A 442 24.52 135.46 30.97
CA ALA A 442 23.39 135.16 30.09
C ALA A 442 23.77 134.15 28.98
N LYS A 443 24.97 134.30 28.40
CA LYS A 443 25.49 133.37 27.39
C LYS A 443 25.78 131.96 27.96
N ILE A 444 26.26 131.88 29.20
CA ILE A 444 26.44 130.59 29.90
C ILE A 444 25.08 129.93 30.16
N LEU A 445 24.06 130.70 30.59
CA LEU A 445 22.71 130.20 30.78
C LEU A 445 22.12 129.68 29.46
N GLU A 446 22.26 130.42 28.37
CA GLU A 446 21.81 130.00 27.03
C GLU A 446 22.49 128.69 26.59
N THR A 447 23.81 128.60 26.77
CA THR A 447 24.59 127.40 26.42
C THR A 447 24.18 126.19 27.27
N ASN A 448 24.00 126.37 28.58
CA ASN A 448 23.57 125.31 29.48
C ASN A 448 22.15 124.86 29.17
N LEU A 449 21.23 125.79 28.89
CA LEU A 449 19.87 125.50 28.50
C LEU A 449 19.85 124.69 27.19
N GLY A 450 20.66 125.10 26.20
CA GLY A 450 20.89 124.38 24.94
C GLY A 450 21.40 122.95 25.15
N ASN A 451 22.36 122.76 26.06
CA ASN A 451 22.88 121.43 26.40
C ASN A 451 21.84 120.55 27.12
N ILE A 452 20.97 121.14 27.94
CA ILE A 452 19.89 120.42 28.64
C ILE A 452 18.81 119.97 27.67
N ILE A 453 18.49 120.77 26.63
CA ILE A 453 17.46 120.43 25.65
C ILE A 453 17.97 119.66 24.42
N SER A 454 19.29 119.66 24.19
CA SER A 454 19.95 118.93 23.10
C SER A 454 19.55 117.44 22.99
N PRO A 455 19.40 116.67 24.10
CA PRO A 455 18.95 115.28 24.03
C PRO A 455 17.51 115.11 23.52
N PHE A 456 16.70 116.19 23.55
CA PHE A 456 15.28 116.18 23.21
C PHE A 456 14.97 116.89 21.88
N SER A 457 15.87 117.75 21.38
CA SER A 457 15.76 118.35 20.06
C SER A 457 15.95 117.28 18.99
N GLY A 458 14.83 116.76 18.46
CA GLY A 458 14.81 115.64 17.52
C GLY A 458 15.62 115.85 16.25
N LYS A 459 16.89 115.44 16.28
CA LYS A 459 17.46 114.65 15.19
C LYS A 459 17.45 113.20 15.65
N LEU A 460 16.66 112.40 14.93
CA LEU A 460 16.78 110.97 14.75
C LEU A 460 18.17 110.43 15.20
N ALA A 461 18.28 110.05 16.46
CA ALA A 461 19.28 109.07 16.88
C ALA A 461 18.74 107.65 16.58
N SER A 462 18.15 107.46 15.40
CA SER A 462 17.95 106.15 14.81
C SER A 462 19.32 105.70 14.31
N GLY A 463 20.06 105.02 15.17
CA GLY A 463 21.37 104.47 14.84
C GLY A 463 22.36 104.50 16.01
N MET A 464 21.92 104.20 17.24
CA MET A 464 22.88 104.05 18.34
C MET A 464 23.56 102.70 18.30
N VAL A 465 24.74 102.73 17.70
CA VAL A 465 25.93 102.17 18.34
C VAL A 465 26.06 102.78 19.75
N GLN A 466 25.88 101.99 20.81
CA GLN A 466 25.99 102.46 22.19
C GLN A 466 27.44 102.80 22.57
N LEU A 467 27.85 104.06 22.37
CA LEU A 467 29.11 104.60 22.90
C LEU A 467 28.93 105.03 24.37
N THR A 468 29.93 104.77 25.20
CA THR A 468 29.95 105.21 26.61
C THR A 468 30.21 106.73 26.71
N PRO A 469 29.88 107.39 27.84
CA PRO A 469 30.10 108.84 28.01
C PRO A 469 31.55 109.29 27.77
N VAL A 470 32.54 108.46 28.08
CA VAL A 470 33.96 108.74 27.81
C VAL A 470 34.26 108.60 26.30
N GLU A 471 33.69 107.60 25.65
CA GLU A 471 33.83 107.39 24.19
C GLU A 471 33.15 108.50 23.39
N ILE A 472 32.04 109.06 23.85
CA ILE A 472 31.38 110.23 23.24
C ILE A 472 32.29 111.46 23.28
N ARG A 473 32.90 111.76 24.44
CA ARG A 473 33.86 112.88 24.58
C ARG A 473 35.08 112.70 23.69
N VAL A 474 35.65 111.48 23.67
CA VAL A 474 36.78 111.14 22.80
C VAL A 474 36.39 111.26 21.31
N ALA A 475 35.19 110.81 20.92
CA ALA A 475 34.69 110.94 19.55
C ALA A 475 34.51 112.40 19.11
N SER A 476 34.01 113.28 19.99
CA SER A 476 33.86 114.72 19.72
C SER A 476 35.21 115.38 19.40
N LEU A 477 36.21 115.16 20.26
CA LEU A 477 37.54 115.75 20.06
C LEU A 477 38.25 115.20 18.82
N ILE A 478 37.96 113.95 18.42
CA ILE A 478 38.45 113.38 17.15
C ILE A 478 37.81 114.09 15.95
N LYS A 479 36.51 114.40 15.99
CA LYS A 479 35.82 115.17 14.92
C LYS A 479 36.48 116.53 14.72
N GLU A 480 36.79 117.22 15.82
CA GLU A 480 37.51 118.50 15.85
C GLU A 480 38.96 118.44 15.34
N GLY A 481 39.50 117.24 15.11
CA GLY A 481 40.83 117.04 14.53
C GLY A 481 41.97 116.99 15.56
N LYS A 482 41.65 116.91 16.86
CA LYS A 482 42.65 116.79 17.92
C LYS A 482 43.41 115.47 17.84
N THR A 483 44.71 115.51 18.12
CA THR A 483 45.59 114.35 18.21
C THR A 483 45.40 113.58 19.51
N ASN A 484 45.89 112.34 19.59
CA ASN A 484 45.80 111.54 20.83
C ASN A 484 46.44 112.23 22.05
N LYS A 485 47.46 113.07 21.82
CA LYS A 485 48.16 113.80 22.90
C LYS A 485 47.29 114.95 23.42
N GLU A 486 46.70 115.73 22.52
CA GLU A 486 45.81 116.83 22.89
C GLU A 486 44.52 116.33 23.55
N ILE A 487 43.95 115.20 23.08
CA ILE A 487 42.77 114.59 23.71
C ILE A 487 43.08 114.11 25.12
N ALA A 488 44.27 113.55 25.33
CA ALA A 488 44.73 113.10 26.64
C ALA A 488 44.89 114.26 27.63
N GLU A 489 45.45 115.38 27.18
CA GLU A 489 45.61 116.61 27.98
C GLU A 489 44.26 117.25 28.32
N VAL A 490 43.35 117.38 27.34
CA VAL A 490 42.02 117.99 27.54
C VAL A 490 41.13 117.17 28.49
N LEU A 491 41.25 115.84 28.44
CA LEU A 491 40.44 114.94 29.27
C LEU A 491 41.14 114.51 30.57
N LEU A 492 42.38 114.96 30.81
CA LEU A 492 43.22 114.58 31.96
C LEU A 492 43.35 113.05 32.12
N ILE A 493 43.53 112.32 31.01
CA ILE A 493 43.70 110.86 31.00
C ILE A 493 44.96 110.46 30.26
N ALA A 494 45.49 109.26 30.53
CA ALA A 494 46.65 108.76 29.83
C ALA A 494 46.39 108.61 28.32
N LYS A 495 47.40 108.90 27.49
CA LYS A 495 47.33 108.75 26.02
C LYS A 495 46.92 107.33 25.58
N ASN A 496 47.32 106.31 26.33
CA ASN A 496 46.95 104.92 26.07
C ASN A 496 45.44 104.66 26.30
N THR A 497 44.83 105.34 27.26
CA THR A 497 43.38 105.29 27.51
C THR A 497 42.61 105.90 26.34
N VAL A 498 43.13 106.99 25.75
CA VAL A 498 42.56 107.56 24.51
C VAL A 498 42.63 106.57 23.35
N LEU A 499 43.75 105.87 23.17
CA LEU A 499 43.90 104.84 22.13
C LEU A 499 42.92 103.67 22.35
N PHE A 500 42.75 103.23 23.59
CA PHE A 500 41.77 102.21 23.95
C PHE A 500 40.34 102.62 23.58
N HIS A 501 39.94 103.84 23.94
CA HIS A 501 38.62 104.35 23.55
C HIS A 501 38.48 104.50 22.03
N ARG A 502 39.51 104.93 21.29
CA ARG A 502 39.49 104.96 19.82
C ARG A 502 39.28 103.58 19.21
N HIS A 503 39.90 102.56 19.78
CA HIS A 503 39.73 101.17 19.35
C HIS A 503 38.32 100.66 19.60
N ASN A 504 37.77 100.90 20.79
CA ASN A 504 36.40 100.51 21.11
C ASN A 504 35.37 101.24 20.26
N ILE A 505 35.57 102.53 20.00
CA ILE A 505 34.73 103.29 19.07
C ILE A 505 34.76 102.63 17.68
N ARG A 506 35.94 102.26 17.16
CA ARG A 506 36.04 101.55 15.86
C ARG A 506 35.36 100.19 15.86
N HIS A 507 35.43 99.44 16.97
CA HIS A 507 34.77 98.15 17.13
C HIS A 507 33.25 98.31 17.11
N LYS A 508 32.75 99.28 17.88
CA LYS A 508 31.33 99.56 18.02
C LYS A 508 30.73 100.12 16.73
N LEU A 509 31.52 100.83 15.92
CA LEU A 509 31.15 101.32 14.59
C LEU A 509 31.40 100.31 13.45
N ASP A 510 31.76 99.06 13.75
CA ASP A 510 32.09 98.01 12.75
C ASP A 510 33.15 98.42 11.69
N ILE A 511 34.11 99.25 12.07
CA ILE A 511 35.22 99.69 11.20
C ILE A 511 36.59 99.25 11.71
N LYS A 512 36.67 98.44 12.77
CA LYS A 512 37.92 97.98 13.39
C LYS A 512 38.94 97.47 12.36
N ASN A 513 38.51 96.58 11.46
CA ASN A 513 39.37 95.91 10.47
C ASN A 513 39.35 96.58 9.08
N LYS A 514 38.67 97.72 8.93
CA LYS A 514 38.59 98.45 7.65
C LYS A 514 39.63 99.58 7.65
N LYS A 515 40.33 99.81 6.53
CA LYS A 515 41.30 100.93 6.34
C LYS A 515 40.58 102.28 6.20
N ILE A 516 39.63 102.57 7.09
CA ILE A 516 38.81 103.78 7.10
C ILE A 516 39.35 104.72 8.19
N ASN A 517 39.54 106.00 7.86
CA ASN A 517 39.92 107.02 8.83
C ASN A 517 38.75 107.28 9.80
N LEU A 518 39.01 107.10 11.10
CA LEU A 518 37.98 107.23 12.14
C LEU A 518 37.36 108.63 12.20
N ARG A 519 38.15 109.71 11.95
CA ARG A 519 37.64 111.08 11.94
C ARG A 519 36.68 111.30 10.76
N SER A 520 37.09 110.88 9.56
CA SER A 520 36.25 111.00 8.36
C SER A 520 34.95 110.22 8.51
N HIS A 521 34.99 109.02 9.10
CA HIS A 521 33.80 108.20 9.34
C HIS A 521 32.87 108.84 10.37
N LEU A 522 33.42 109.38 11.47
CA LEU A 522 32.63 110.08 12.49
C LEU A 522 31.97 111.36 11.95
N LEU A 523 32.63 112.09 11.05
CA LEU A 523 32.06 113.28 10.39
C LEU A 523 30.93 112.91 9.42
N ALA A 524 30.97 111.73 8.82
CA ALA A 524 29.94 111.23 7.91
C ALA A 524 28.67 110.69 8.59
N MET A 525 28.67 110.56 9.94
CA MET A 525 27.56 110.04 10.74
C MET A 525 26.71 111.16 11.40
N VAL A 526 26.62 112.36 10.79
CA VAL A 526 25.93 113.55 11.34
C VAL A 526 24.75 113.98 10.47
#